data_AF-A0A8J4BT99-F1
#
_entry.id   AF-A0A8J4BT99-F1
#
_cell.length_a   1.000
_cell.length_b   1.000
_cell.length_c   1.000
_cell.angle_alpha   90.00
_cell.angle_beta   90.00
_cell.angle_gamma   90.00
#
_symmetry.space_group_name_H-M   'P 1'
#
loop_
_entity.id
_entity.type
_entity.pdbx_description
1 polymer ?
#
loop_
_entity_poly.entity_id
_entity_poly.type
_entity_poly.pdbx_seq_one_letter_code
_entity_poly.pdbx_strand_id
1 'polypeptide(L)'
;PQILYVFPDHQIIRTSCRISGIAETPGTQSWYLPQDTGIFSKGTVMQEMLHNFGLYHGWRNKEEYADFSTAMGRGTSCPSAPELWRLGWATPLAQLNSSTFPVATYMNFTLPATYLGPTGAMIKIQPDWLDTKYTKNLYLALRVKAAGDRELLEEFN
;
A
#
# COMPACT_ATOMS: atom_id res chain seq x y z
N PRO A 1 -12.43 12.47 14.44
CA PRO A 1 -13.30 11.27 14.27
C PRO A 1 -13.23 10.75 12.83
N GLN A 2 -12.79 9.50 12.62
CA GLN A 2 -12.98 8.82 11.33
C GLN A 2 -14.43 8.36 11.26
N ILE A 3 -15.15 8.73 10.22
CA ILE A 3 -16.57 8.37 10.05
C ILE A 3 -16.70 7.49 8.82
N LEU A 4 -17.18 6.27 9.05
CA LEU A 4 -17.47 5.28 8.03
C LEU A 4 -18.96 5.33 7.69
N TYR A 5 -19.27 5.47 6.41
CA TYR A 5 -20.64 5.49 5.90
C TYR A 5 -20.87 4.32 4.95
N VAL A 6 -22.04 3.72 5.05
CA VAL A 6 -22.51 2.74 4.06
C VAL A 6 -23.68 3.39 3.32
N PHE A 7 -23.59 3.44 1.99
CA PHE A 7 -24.69 3.98 1.19
C PHE A 7 -25.95 3.13 1.40
N PRO A 8 -27.14 3.75 1.44
CA PRO A 8 -28.38 3.01 1.47
C PRO A 8 -28.46 2.10 0.25
N ASP A 9 -29.04 0.93 0.46
CA ASP A 9 -29.11 -0.06 -0.60
C ASP A 9 -30.15 0.34 -1.66
N HIS A 10 -29.71 1.08 -2.68
CA HIS A 10 -30.57 1.60 -3.74
C HIS A 10 -30.04 1.25 -5.13
N GLN A 11 -30.91 0.71 -5.99
CA GLN A 11 -30.56 0.21 -7.32
C GLN A 11 -29.86 1.28 -8.18
N ILE A 12 -30.32 2.53 -8.13
CA ILE A 12 -29.70 3.65 -8.88
C ILE A 12 -28.23 3.82 -8.47
N ILE A 13 -27.91 3.77 -7.17
CA ILE A 13 -26.53 3.93 -6.69
C ILE A 13 -25.67 2.77 -7.21
N ARG A 14 -26.17 1.54 -7.17
CA ARG A 14 -25.45 0.35 -7.65
C ARG A 14 -25.22 0.35 -9.16
N THR A 15 -26.15 0.86 -9.95
CA THR A 15 -26.06 0.83 -11.42
C THR A 15 -25.38 2.05 -12.03
N SER A 16 -25.49 3.21 -11.38
CA SER A 16 -24.98 4.48 -11.91
C SER A 16 -23.54 4.76 -11.47
N CYS A 17 -23.11 4.25 -10.32
CA CYS A 17 -21.75 4.44 -9.82
C CYS A 17 -20.95 3.14 -9.99
N ARG A 18 -19.99 3.12 -10.91
CA ARG A 18 -19.04 1.99 -11.09
C ARG A 18 -17.92 2.01 -10.04
N ILE A 19 -18.26 2.25 -8.78
CA ILE A 19 -17.33 2.28 -7.65
C ILE A 19 -17.73 1.21 -6.64
N SER A 20 -16.77 0.70 -5.88
CA SER A 20 -17.04 -0.19 -4.74
C SER A 20 -17.02 0.56 -3.41
N GLY A 21 -16.21 1.62 -3.34
CA GLY A 21 -16.11 2.58 -2.27
C GLY A 21 -15.54 3.90 -2.80
N ILE A 22 -15.52 4.91 -1.95
CA ILE A 22 -14.86 6.20 -2.18
C ILE A 22 -14.42 6.78 -0.84
N ALA A 23 -13.35 7.57 -0.83
CA ALA A 23 -12.87 8.27 0.35
C ALA A 23 -12.27 9.63 0.00
N GLU A 24 -12.15 10.48 1.03
CA GLU A 24 -11.36 11.70 0.95
C GLU A 24 -9.85 11.34 0.87
N THR A 25 -9.07 12.09 0.08
CA THR A 25 -7.62 11.85 -0.07
C THR A 25 -6.81 13.15 0.01
N PRO A 26 -6.20 13.51 1.16
CA PRO A 26 -6.45 12.94 2.50
C PRO A 26 -7.79 13.43 3.10
N GLY A 27 -8.23 12.82 4.20
CA GLY A 27 -9.42 13.26 4.92
C GLY A 27 -9.81 12.35 6.08
N THR A 28 -11.11 12.26 6.36
CA THR A 28 -11.67 11.57 7.53
C THR A 28 -12.89 10.71 7.24
N GLN A 29 -13.32 10.64 5.98
CA GLN A 29 -14.57 10.03 5.57
C GLN A 29 -14.35 9.00 4.46
N SER A 30 -14.99 7.85 4.63
CA SER A 30 -15.05 6.78 3.63
C SER A 30 -16.50 6.32 3.47
N TRP A 31 -16.89 6.05 2.23
CA TRP A 31 -18.22 5.59 1.87
C TRP A 31 -18.14 4.29 1.08
N TYR A 32 -19.00 3.33 1.41
CA TYR A 32 -19.00 1.99 0.82
C TYR A 32 -20.36 1.62 0.25
N LEU A 33 -20.37 0.87 -0.85
CA LEU A 33 -21.60 0.21 -1.30
C LEU A 33 -21.91 -1.01 -0.42
N PRO A 34 -23.21 -1.28 -0.14
CA PRO A 34 -23.64 -2.45 0.63
C PRO A 34 -23.64 -3.73 -0.22
N GLN A 35 -22.49 -4.10 -0.77
CA GLN A 35 -22.31 -5.26 -1.65
C GLN A 35 -20.94 -5.91 -1.47
N ASP A 36 -20.75 -7.10 -2.05
CA ASP A 36 -19.56 -7.94 -1.86
C ASP A 36 -18.25 -7.21 -2.19
N THR A 37 -18.22 -6.42 -3.26
CA THR A 37 -17.02 -5.65 -3.65
C THR A 37 -16.82 -4.40 -2.79
N GLY A 38 -17.84 -3.94 -2.07
CA GLY A 38 -17.84 -2.75 -1.23
C GLY A 38 -17.48 -3.05 0.23
N ILE A 39 -18.41 -2.82 1.15
CA ILE A 39 -18.18 -2.95 2.61
C ILE A 39 -17.75 -4.36 3.06
N PHE A 40 -18.10 -5.39 2.28
CA PHE A 40 -17.72 -6.78 2.60
C PHE A 40 -16.35 -7.19 2.02
N SER A 41 -15.74 -6.35 1.19
CA SER A 41 -14.39 -6.57 0.67
C SER A 41 -13.36 -5.96 1.62
N LYS A 42 -12.56 -6.82 2.26
CA LYS A 42 -11.42 -6.40 3.11
C LYS A 42 -10.49 -5.42 2.38
N GLY A 43 -10.18 -5.71 1.11
CA GLY A 43 -9.31 -4.89 0.28
C GLY A 43 -9.89 -3.48 0.10
N THR A 44 -11.16 -3.40 -0.29
CA THR A 44 -11.88 -2.12 -0.46
C THR A 44 -11.97 -1.34 0.85
N VAL A 45 -12.36 -1.99 1.94
CA VAL A 45 -12.45 -1.35 3.27
C VAL A 45 -11.11 -0.74 3.65
N MET A 46 -10.03 -1.51 3.54
CA MET A 46 -8.69 -1.03 3.85
C MET A 46 -8.28 0.11 2.90
N GLN A 47 -8.49 -0.02 1.60
CA GLN A 47 -8.14 0.99 0.60
C GLN A 47 -8.76 2.36 0.92
N GLU A 48 -10.08 2.40 1.10
CA GLU A 48 -10.79 3.65 1.39
C GLU A 48 -10.40 4.24 2.75
N MET A 49 -10.05 3.40 3.73
CA MET A 49 -9.49 3.89 5.00
C MET A 49 -8.10 4.50 4.81
N LEU A 50 -7.26 3.92 3.97
CA LEU A 50 -5.90 4.38 3.70
C LEU A 50 -5.85 5.68 2.89
N HIS A 51 -6.84 5.91 2.01
CA HIS A 51 -7.03 7.19 1.33
C HIS A 51 -7.14 8.37 2.30
N ASN A 52 -7.81 8.20 3.44
CA ASN A 52 -7.90 9.24 4.47
C ASN A 52 -6.51 9.68 5.01
N PHE A 53 -5.51 8.80 4.96
CA PHE A 53 -4.13 9.09 5.34
C PHE A 53 -3.27 9.64 4.19
N GLY A 54 -3.88 9.95 3.05
CA GLY A 54 -3.22 10.52 1.89
C GLY A 54 -2.45 9.52 1.03
N LEU A 55 -2.81 8.23 1.10
CA LEU A 55 -2.30 7.22 0.17
C LEU A 55 -3.09 7.27 -1.15
N TYR A 56 -2.38 7.02 -2.25
CA TYR A 56 -2.92 6.96 -3.60
C TYR A 56 -2.92 5.52 -4.10
N HIS A 57 -3.62 5.27 -5.21
CA HIS A 57 -3.71 3.94 -5.78
C HIS A 57 -2.33 3.33 -6.07
N GLY A 58 -2.22 2.03 -5.87
CA GLY A 58 -1.09 1.21 -6.28
C GLY A 58 -1.12 0.99 -7.79
N TRP A 59 0.06 0.98 -8.42
CA TRP A 59 0.21 0.83 -9.86
C TRP A 59 1.15 -0.33 -10.18
N ARG A 60 0.82 -1.09 -11.21
CA ARG A 60 1.72 -2.08 -11.82
C ARG A 60 1.67 -1.92 -13.32
N ASN A 61 2.81 -1.99 -14.00
CA ASN A 61 2.88 -1.93 -15.47
C ASN A 61 2.17 -0.71 -16.10
N LYS A 62 2.22 0.46 -15.42
CA LYS A 62 1.53 1.70 -15.83
C LYS A 62 0.00 1.61 -15.83
N GLU A 63 -0.56 0.62 -15.14
CA GLU A 63 -2.00 0.49 -14.93
C GLU A 63 -2.34 0.77 -13.46
N GLU A 64 -3.27 1.70 -13.26
CA GLU A 64 -3.81 2.03 -11.95
C GLU A 64 -4.57 0.83 -11.38
N TYR A 65 -4.45 0.61 -10.08
CA TYR A 65 -5.02 -0.53 -9.36
C TYR A 65 -4.45 -1.91 -9.70
N ALA A 66 -3.56 -2.02 -10.68
CA ALA A 66 -3.01 -3.31 -11.10
C ALA A 66 -1.97 -3.91 -10.13
N ASP A 67 -1.70 -3.24 -9.01
CA ASP A 67 -0.93 -3.83 -7.92
C ASP A 67 -1.84 -4.73 -7.05
N PHE A 68 -1.75 -6.03 -7.26
CA PHE A 68 -2.51 -7.02 -6.49
C PHE A 68 -1.83 -7.41 -5.18
N SER A 69 -0.67 -6.81 -4.86
CA SER A 69 0.06 -7.12 -3.62
C SER A 69 -0.44 -6.31 -2.42
N THR A 70 -1.18 -5.21 -2.64
CA THR A 70 -1.65 -4.29 -1.58
C THR A 70 -3.11 -3.92 -1.77
N ALA A 71 -3.78 -3.57 -0.66
CA ALA A 71 -5.10 -2.95 -0.68
C ALA A 71 -5.15 -1.63 -1.47
N MET A 72 -4.04 -0.91 -1.64
CA MET A 72 -4.04 0.31 -2.46
C MET A 72 -4.19 0.04 -3.96
N GLY A 73 -3.99 -1.21 -4.41
CA GLY A 73 -4.37 -1.63 -5.75
C GLY A 73 -5.66 -2.44 -5.73
N ARG A 74 -5.64 -3.69 -6.20
CA ARG A 74 -6.78 -4.62 -6.15
C ARG A 74 -6.55 -5.81 -5.23
N GLY A 75 -5.47 -5.77 -4.45
CA GLY A 75 -5.14 -6.81 -3.49
C GLY A 75 -6.00 -6.72 -2.23
N THR A 76 -5.93 -7.77 -1.40
CA THR A 76 -6.57 -7.84 -0.07
C THR A 76 -5.54 -7.99 1.06
N SER A 77 -4.25 -7.83 0.73
CA SER A 77 -3.12 -8.00 1.64
C SER A 77 -2.72 -6.68 2.32
N CYS A 78 -1.76 -6.73 3.25
CA CYS A 78 -1.27 -5.53 3.94
C CYS A 78 -0.74 -4.46 2.99
N PRO A 79 -0.63 -3.20 3.46
CA PRO A 79 0.03 -2.14 2.71
C PRO A 79 1.45 -2.53 2.28
N SER A 80 1.86 -2.02 1.13
CA SER A 80 3.20 -2.20 0.59
C SER A 80 4.25 -1.46 1.44
N ALA A 81 5.53 -1.76 1.26
CA ALA A 81 6.62 -1.07 1.96
C ALA A 81 6.58 0.48 1.87
N PRO A 82 6.39 1.11 0.69
CA PRO A 82 6.28 2.57 0.62
C PRO A 82 5.06 3.12 1.38
N GLU A 83 3.94 2.40 1.38
CA GLU A 83 2.72 2.77 2.10
C GLU A 83 2.95 2.70 3.61
N LEU A 84 3.51 1.58 4.11
CA LEU A 84 3.85 1.40 5.52
C LEU A 84 4.82 2.49 6.01
N TRP A 85 5.83 2.83 5.21
CA TRP A 85 6.75 3.92 5.53
C TRP A 85 6.04 5.27 5.58
N ARG A 86 5.19 5.57 4.58
CA ARG A 86 4.47 6.85 4.48
C ARG A 86 3.50 7.07 5.63
N LEU A 87 2.90 6.00 6.14
CA LEU A 87 2.01 5.98 7.31
C LEU A 87 2.77 6.03 8.64
N GLY A 88 4.09 5.81 8.64
CA GLY A 88 4.88 5.64 9.86
C GLY A 88 4.59 4.32 10.59
N TRP A 89 3.98 3.34 9.91
CA TRP A 89 3.63 2.03 10.50
C TRP A 89 4.80 1.05 10.48
N ALA A 90 5.83 1.31 9.68
CA ALA A 90 7.06 0.54 9.70
C ALA A 90 8.29 1.43 9.44
N THR A 91 9.45 1.01 9.94
CA THR A 91 10.72 1.73 9.80
C THR A 91 11.70 0.95 8.92
N PRO A 92 12.59 1.65 8.18
CA PRO A 92 13.62 0.99 7.40
C PRO A 92 14.71 0.41 8.30
N LEU A 93 15.25 -0.74 7.89
CA LEU A 93 16.47 -1.33 8.46
C LEU A 93 17.70 -0.52 8.03
N ALA A 94 17.70 -0.05 6.80
CA ALA A 94 18.70 0.87 6.27
C ALA A 94 18.10 1.83 5.25
N GLN A 95 18.70 3.03 5.17
CA GLN A 95 18.44 3.99 4.10
C GLN A 95 19.70 4.15 3.24
N LEU A 96 19.58 3.82 1.96
CA LEU A 96 20.66 3.85 0.98
C LEU A 96 20.55 5.10 0.11
N ASN A 97 21.64 5.85 0.00
CA ASN A 97 21.81 7.02 -0.86
C ASN A 97 23.30 7.16 -1.24
N SER A 98 23.68 8.20 -1.98
CA SER A 98 25.07 8.42 -2.43
C SER A 98 26.10 8.45 -1.30
N SER A 99 25.70 8.79 -0.08
CA SER A 99 26.58 8.82 1.11
C SER A 99 26.66 7.49 1.86
N THR A 100 25.66 6.61 1.74
CA THR A 100 25.57 5.35 2.50
C THR A 100 25.66 4.10 1.64
N PHE A 101 25.66 4.24 0.31
CA PHE A 101 25.78 3.14 -0.65
C PHE A 101 26.95 3.37 -1.62
N PRO A 102 28.16 2.85 -1.29
CA PRO A 102 29.34 3.08 -2.11
C PRO A 102 29.28 2.37 -3.46
N VAL A 103 29.88 3.00 -4.47
CA VAL A 103 30.01 2.43 -5.82
C VAL A 103 30.77 1.10 -5.77
N ALA A 104 30.35 0.14 -6.59
CA ALA A 104 30.98 -1.17 -6.75
C ALA A 104 31.14 -1.97 -5.44
N THR A 105 30.28 -1.72 -4.45
CA THR A 105 30.29 -2.41 -3.17
C THR A 105 28.99 -3.20 -2.97
N TYR A 106 29.11 -4.47 -2.62
CA TYR A 106 27.96 -5.27 -2.19
C TYR A 106 27.67 -5.02 -0.72
N MET A 107 26.38 -4.87 -0.39
CA MET A 107 25.90 -4.81 0.98
C MET A 107 24.96 -5.98 1.24
N ASN A 108 25.14 -6.65 2.37
CA ASN A 108 24.31 -7.76 2.78
C ASN A 108 23.33 -7.30 3.86
N PHE A 109 22.06 -7.67 3.69
CA PHE A 109 21.00 -7.40 4.66
C PHE A 109 20.22 -8.69 4.93
N THR A 110 19.83 -8.88 6.18
CA THR A 110 18.83 -9.89 6.55
C THR A 110 17.53 -9.16 6.85
N LEU A 111 16.60 -9.21 5.90
CA LEU A 111 15.30 -8.57 6.07
C LEU A 111 14.35 -9.50 6.82
N PRO A 112 13.76 -9.08 7.95
CA PRO A 112 12.65 -9.80 8.55
C PRO A 112 11.42 -9.71 7.64
N ALA A 113 10.60 -10.75 7.63
CA ALA A 113 9.30 -10.70 6.99
C ALA A 113 8.43 -9.63 7.66
N THR A 114 7.71 -8.82 6.88
CA THR A 114 6.92 -7.68 7.36
C THR A 114 5.89 -8.03 8.45
N TYR A 115 5.38 -9.26 8.48
CA TYR A 115 4.43 -9.71 9.50
C TYR A 115 5.04 -9.89 10.90
N LEU A 116 6.37 -9.99 11.01
CA LEU A 116 7.06 -10.21 12.29
C LEU A 116 7.12 -8.95 13.15
N GLY A 117 7.06 -7.77 12.53
CA GLY A 117 7.06 -6.51 13.25
C GLY A 117 7.33 -5.30 12.37
N PRO A 118 7.10 -4.09 12.90
CA PRO A 118 7.22 -2.84 12.15
C PRO A 118 8.67 -2.34 12.03
N THR A 119 9.57 -2.78 12.91
CA THR A 119 10.95 -2.26 12.97
C THR A 119 11.84 -2.95 11.96
N GLY A 120 12.53 -2.18 11.12
CA GLY A 120 13.51 -2.74 10.18
C GLY A 120 12.88 -3.59 9.07
N ALA A 121 11.61 -3.37 8.75
CA ALA A 121 10.84 -4.23 7.84
C ALA A 121 11.15 -4.02 6.35
N MET A 122 12.03 -3.06 6.01
CA MET A 122 12.36 -2.71 4.64
C MET A 122 13.73 -2.05 4.49
N ILE A 123 14.31 -2.06 3.29
CA ILE A 123 15.37 -1.14 2.88
C ILE A 123 14.71 -0.01 2.08
N LYS A 124 15.07 1.23 2.38
CA LYS A 124 14.69 2.39 1.57
C LYS A 124 15.90 2.84 0.75
N ILE A 125 15.73 2.96 -0.56
CA ILE A 125 16.75 3.49 -1.47
C ILE A 125 16.27 4.84 -1.99
N GLN A 126 17.05 5.87 -1.71
CA GLN A 126 16.87 7.23 -2.19
C GLN A 126 18.00 7.51 -3.18
N PRO A 127 17.78 7.30 -4.49
CA PRO A 127 18.81 7.39 -5.51
C PRO A 127 19.08 8.86 -5.89
N ASP A 128 19.62 9.62 -4.94
CA ASP A 128 20.03 11.02 -5.08
C ASP A 128 21.21 11.23 -6.06
N TRP A 129 21.80 10.14 -6.55
CA TRP A 129 22.79 10.11 -7.63
C TRP A 129 22.17 10.09 -9.04
N LEU A 130 20.84 10.00 -9.17
CA LEU A 130 20.14 10.14 -10.45
C LEU A 130 19.92 11.62 -10.80
N ASP A 131 19.48 11.87 -12.04
CA ASP A 131 19.13 13.22 -12.49
C ASP A 131 18.17 13.92 -11.51
N THR A 132 18.32 15.23 -11.35
CA THR A 132 17.53 16.06 -10.41
C THR A 132 16.01 15.99 -10.62
N LYS A 133 15.54 15.55 -11.80
CA LYS A 133 14.11 15.32 -12.07
C LYS A 133 13.59 14.01 -11.48
N TYR A 134 14.48 13.10 -11.07
CA TYR A 134 14.09 11.83 -10.45
C TYR A 134 13.76 12.05 -8.97
N THR A 135 12.49 11.87 -8.62
CA THR A 135 11.96 12.18 -7.28
C THR A 135 11.42 10.95 -6.54
N LYS A 136 11.66 9.75 -7.08
CA LYS A 136 11.09 8.51 -6.53
C LYS A 136 12.06 7.83 -5.57
N ASN A 137 11.50 7.07 -4.63
CA ASN A 137 12.27 6.17 -3.77
C ASN A 137 11.95 4.72 -4.16
N LEU A 138 12.90 3.81 -3.95
CA LEU A 138 12.67 2.37 -4.04
C LEU A 138 12.62 1.78 -2.64
N TYR A 139 11.81 0.75 -2.47
CA TYR A 139 11.67 0.03 -1.21
C TYR A 139 11.80 -1.46 -1.47
N LEU A 140 12.58 -2.14 -0.63
CA LEU A 140 12.74 -3.59 -0.67
C LEU A 140 12.24 -4.14 0.66
N ALA A 141 11.29 -5.07 0.63
CA ALA A 141 10.77 -5.72 1.81
C ALA A 141 10.52 -7.19 1.52
N LEU A 142 10.65 -8.04 2.54
CA LEU A 142 10.29 -9.44 2.46
C LEU A 142 8.84 -9.60 2.93
N ARG A 143 7.99 -10.16 2.07
CA ARG A 143 6.61 -10.52 2.42
C ARG A 143 6.44 -12.03 2.34
N VAL A 144 5.57 -12.55 3.18
CA VAL A 144 5.28 -13.98 3.29
C VAL A 144 3.80 -14.10 3.60
N LYS A 145 3.14 -15.15 3.07
CA LYS A 145 1.76 -15.55 3.36
C LYS A 145 1.51 -15.84 4.85
N ALA A 146 1.43 -14.78 5.64
CA ALA A 146 1.20 -14.84 7.08
C ALA A 146 0.50 -13.58 7.59
N ALA A 147 -0.22 -13.69 8.71
CA ALA A 147 -1.00 -12.61 9.30
C ALA A 147 -1.89 -11.86 8.28
N GLY A 148 -1.71 -10.55 8.10
CA GLY A 148 -2.50 -9.76 7.16
C GLY A 148 -2.24 -10.07 5.67
N ASP A 149 -1.15 -10.79 5.37
CA ASP A 149 -0.73 -11.24 4.04
C ASP A 149 -1.14 -12.68 3.71
N ARG A 150 -2.03 -13.28 4.51
CA ARG A 150 -2.54 -14.64 4.24
C ARG A 150 -3.10 -14.83 2.83
N GLU A 151 -3.60 -13.77 2.21
CA GLU A 151 -4.20 -13.78 0.86
C GLU A 151 -3.24 -13.24 -0.21
N LEU A 152 -1.97 -13.01 0.12
CA LEU A 152 -0.97 -12.52 -0.83
C LEU A 152 -0.79 -13.53 -1.96
N LEU A 153 -0.85 -13.10 -3.22
CA LEU A 153 -0.72 -14.02 -4.36
C LEU A 153 0.67 -14.68 -4.38
N GLU A 154 0.74 -15.87 -4.98
CA GLU A 154 1.98 -16.65 -5.06
C GLU A 154 3.12 -15.89 -5.74
N GLU A 155 2.83 -15.07 -6.75
CA GLU A 155 3.83 -14.23 -7.43
C GLU A 155 4.51 -13.19 -6.52
N PHE A 156 4.01 -12.96 -5.31
CA PHE A 156 4.56 -12.01 -4.34
C PHE A 156 5.15 -12.69 -3.09
N ASN A 157 5.32 -14.01 -3.10
CA ASN A 157 5.96 -14.78 -2.03
C ASN A 157 7.36 -15.22 -2.39
#